data_AF-A0A5N1LD13-F1
#
_entry.id   AF-A0A5N1LD13-F1
#
_cell.length_a   1.000
_cell.length_b   1.000
_cell.length_c   1.000
_cell.angle_alpha   90.00
_cell.angle_beta   90.00
_cell.angle_gamma   90.00
#
_symmetry.space_group_name_H-M   'P 1'
#
loop_
_entity.id
_entity.type
_entity.pdbx_description
1 polymer ?
#
loop_
_entity_poly.entity_id
_entity_poly.type
_entity_poly.pdbx_seq_one_letter_code
_entity_poly.pdbx_strand_id
1 'polypeptide(L)'
;MSNRSDIAPDTVSVELTEDGVVVEYLDGRQAFYHGVPTAVEGSIQTAPGKDTHVLITDETETSGILVYVNDLRTHDDILEETGVGRVILDDGEEDELFPGVTVRDNQMRTEVDVDYDVTNGRVFVFEEDELGERSFEIVEA
;
A
#
# COMPACT_ATOMS: atom_id res chain seq x y z
N MET A 1 -15.17 17.17 -13.21
CA MET A 1 -13.79 16.82 -13.55
C MET A 1 -13.41 15.79 -12.53
N SER A 2 -13.14 14.54 -12.91
CA SER A 2 -12.45 13.63 -11.99
C SER A 2 -10.99 14.03 -12.10
N ASN A 3 -10.54 14.90 -11.19
CA ASN A 3 -9.11 14.95 -10.94
C ASN A 3 -8.78 13.58 -10.34
N ARG A 4 -7.81 12.91 -10.96
CA ARG A 4 -7.16 11.73 -10.43
C ARG A 4 -5.70 12.12 -10.48
N SER A 5 -5.18 12.52 -9.34
CA SER A 5 -3.83 13.02 -9.16
C SER A 5 -3.16 12.28 -8.02
N ASP A 6 -1.87 12.50 -7.84
CA ASP A 6 -1.21 12.05 -6.63
C ASP A 6 -1.79 12.75 -5.41
N ILE A 7 -1.93 12.00 -4.32
CA ILE A 7 -2.44 12.46 -3.03
C ILE A 7 -1.40 12.03 -1.99
N ALA A 8 -0.90 12.99 -1.22
CA ALA A 8 0.02 12.68 -0.14
C ALA A 8 -0.71 11.88 0.96
N PRO A 9 -0.13 10.78 1.48
CA PRO A 9 -0.72 10.06 2.60
C PRO A 9 -0.58 10.84 3.90
N ASP A 10 -1.52 10.61 4.82
CA ASP A 10 -1.41 10.96 6.23
C ASP A 10 -1.15 9.70 7.07
N THR A 11 -0.74 9.90 8.32
CA THR A 11 -0.55 8.78 9.25
C THR A 11 -1.89 8.21 9.72
N VAL A 12 -2.10 6.92 9.49
CA VAL A 12 -3.28 6.15 9.91
C VAL A 12 -2.92 5.16 11.03
N SER A 13 -3.93 4.71 11.78
CA SER A 13 -3.70 3.71 12.84
C SER A 13 -3.67 2.31 12.25
N VAL A 14 -2.78 1.47 12.77
CA VAL A 14 -2.57 0.10 12.30
C VAL A 14 -2.68 -0.86 13.49
N GLU A 15 -3.37 -1.97 13.29
CA GLU A 15 -3.40 -3.08 14.23
C GLU A 15 -3.09 -4.39 13.50
N LEU A 16 -2.00 -5.05 13.93
CA LEU A 16 -1.60 -6.35 13.42
C LEU A 16 -2.19 -7.44 14.31
N THR A 17 -2.99 -8.32 13.72
CA THR A 17 -3.72 -9.38 14.43
C THR A 17 -3.31 -10.75 13.92
N GLU A 18 -3.70 -11.81 14.64
CA GLU A 18 -3.51 -13.19 14.17
C GLU A 18 -4.35 -13.53 12.92
N ASP A 19 -5.38 -12.73 12.64
CA ASP A 19 -6.33 -12.94 11.55
C ASP A 19 -6.09 -12.00 10.35
N GLY A 20 -5.14 -11.06 10.42
CA GLY A 20 -4.86 -10.09 9.36
C GLY A 20 -4.42 -8.71 9.86
N VAL A 21 -4.54 -7.71 8.98
CA VAL A 21 -4.11 -6.32 9.22
C VAL A 21 -5.31 -5.39 9.20
N VAL A 22 -5.52 -4.65 10.30
CA VAL A 22 -6.57 -3.62 10.39
C VAL A 22 -5.93 -2.24 10.20
N VAL A 23 -6.53 -1.41 9.35
CA VAL A 23 -6.17 -0.01 9.18
C VAL A 23 -7.38 0.85 9.49
N GLU A 24 -7.25 1.77 10.44
CA GLU A 24 -8.29 2.76 10.76
C GLU A 24 -7.98 4.08 10.08
N TYR A 25 -8.88 4.50 9.18
CA TYR A 25 -8.82 5.75 8.45
C TYR A 25 -9.14 6.94 9.35
N LEU A 26 -8.75 8.14 8.90
CA LEU A 26 -8.98 9.38 9.66
C LEU A 26 -10.45 9.73 9.87
N ASP A 27 -11.34 9.17 9.05
CA ASP A 27 -12.80 9.33 9.16
C ASP A 27 -13.47 8.29 10.08
N GLY A 28 -12.67 7.41 10.72
CA GLY A 28 -13.12 6.39 11.66
C GLY A 28 -13.65 5.10 11.02
N ARG A 29 -13.60 4.97 9.68
CA ARG A 29 -13.83 3.68 9.02
C ARG A 29 -12.59 2.80 9.14
N GLN A 30 -12.80 1.49 9.06
CA GLN A 30 -11.72 0.50 9.13
C GLN A 30 -11.72 -0.36 7.87
N ALA A 31 -10.53 -0.60 7.33
CA ALA A 31 -10.27 -1.70 6.40
C ALA A 31 -9.63 -2.85 7.16
N PHE A 32 -10.03 -4.07 6.82
CA PHE A 32 -9.44 -5.28 7.37
C PHE A 32 -8.99 -6.17 6.22
N TYR A 33 -7.69 -6.30 6.07
CA TYR A 33 -7.05 -7.19 5.10
C TYR A 33 -6.92 -8.56 5.73
N HIS A 34 -7.65 -9.54 5.20
CA HIS A 34 -7.81 -10.83 5.85
C HIS A 34 -6.64 -11.77 5.60
N GLY A 35 -6.32 -12.55 6.63
CA GLY A 35 -5.29 -13.57 6.61
C GLY A 35 -3.91 -13.03 6.91
N VAL A 36 -3.09 -13.89 7.49
CA VAL A 36 -1.67 -13.58 7.75
C VAL A 36 -0.96 -13.37 6.40
N PRO A 37 -0.33 -12.19 6.18
CA PRO A 37 0.38 -11.91 4.95
C PRO A 37 1.47 -12.94 4.65
N THR A 38 1.65 -13.26 3.37
CA THR A 38 2.71 -14.18 2.93
C THR A 38 4.05 -13.44 2.91
N ALA A 39 5.03 -13.92 3.68
CA ALA A 39 6.37 -13.33 3.69
C ALA A 39 7.09 -13.54 2.34
N VAL A 40 7.68 -12.48 1.80
CA VAL A 40 8.48 -12.46 0.56
C VAL A 40 9.74 -11.61 0.76
N GLU A 41 10.87 -12.04 0.22
CA GLU A 41 12.17 -11.40 0.46
C GLU A 41 12.42 -10.27 -0.56
N GLY A 42 12.72 -9.07 -0.07
CA GLY A 42 13.20 -7.91 -0.85
C GLY A 42 12.15 -7.20 -1.72
N SER A 43 11.42 -7.94 -2.56
CA SER A 43 10.43 -7.33 -3.46
C SER A 43 9.30 -8.28 -3.88
N ILE A 44 8.22 -7.69 -4.39
CA ILE A 44 7.08 -8.41 -4.94
C ILE A 44 6.59 -7.74 -6.22
N GLN A 45 6.06 -8.55 -7.14
CA GLN A 45 5.33 -8.08 -8.30
C GLN A 45 3.91 -8.64 -8.29
N THR A 46 2.92 -7.75 -8.34
CA THR A 46 1.51 -8.13 -8.30
C THR A 46 1.05 -8.83 -9.60
N ALA A 47 -0.11 -9.47 -9.52
CA ALA A 47 -0.83 -9.93 -10.70
C ALA A 47 -1.32 -8.74 -11.53
N PRO A 48 -1.44 -8.92 -12.86
CA PRO A 48 -1.74 -7.80 -13.74
C PRO A 48 -3.18 -7.32 -13.53
N GLY A 49 -3.36 -6.00 -13.44
CA GLY A 49 -4.66 -5.34 -13.32
C GLY A 49 -5.33 -5.49 -11.96
N LYS A 50 -4.59 -5.85 -10.91
CA LYS A 50 -5.07 -5.83 -9.52
C LYS A 50 -4.97 -4.42 -8.95
N ASP A 51 -5.93 -4.06 -8.10
CA ASP A 51 -5.81 -2.87 -7.26
C ASP A 51 -4.71 -3.17 -6.22
N THR A 52 -3.71 -2.29 -6.12
CA THR A 52 -2.52 -2.51 -5.27
C THR A 52 -2.47 -1.46 -4.16
N HIS A 53 -2.48 -1.90 -2.92
CA HIS A 53 -2.32 -1.05 -1.75
C HIS A 53 -1.01 -1.39 -1.04
N VAL A 54 -0.25 -0.37 -0.67
CA VAL A 54 1.02 -0.51 0.05
C VAL A 54 0.88 0.16 1.41
N LEU A 55 1.06 -0.62 2.47
CA LEU A 55 1.09 -0.14 3.85
C LEU A 55 2.53 -0.17 4.34
N ILE A 56 3.03 0.98 4.79
CA ILE A 56 4.32 1.10 5.46
C ILE A 56 4.04 1.47 6.92
N THR A 57 4.36 0.59 7.85
CA THR A 57 4.19 0.87 9.28
C THR A 57 5.36 1.71 9.80
N ASP A 58 5.19 2.32 10.97
CA ASP A 58 6.30 2.78 11.77
C ASP A 58 6.97 1.63 12.54
N GLU A 59 8.04 1.94 13.28
CA GLU A 59 8.77 1.00 14.14
C GLU A 59 7.94 0.45 15.30
N THR A 60 6.83 1.10 15.64
CA THR A 60 5.94 0.66 16.73
C THR A 60 4.90 -0.33 16.27
N GLU A 61 4.71 -0.45 14.95
CA GLU A 61 3.69 -1.29 14.30
C GLU A 61 2.25 -0.90 14.68
N THR A 62 2.05 0.33 15.19
CA THR A 62 0.73 0.85 15.59
C THR A 62 0.23 1.99 14.72
N SER A 63 1.09 2.53 13.87
CA SER A 63 0.73 3.57 12.91
C SER A 63 1.52 3.39 11.62
N GLY A 64 1.09 4.04 10.55
CA GLY A 64 1.74 3.93 9.25
C GLY A 64 1.12 4.83 8.21
N ILE A 65 1.57 4.69 6.96
CA ILE A 65 0.94 5.30 5.79
C ILE A 65 0.41 4.20 4.87
N LEU A 66 -0.81 4.40 4.36
CA LEU A 66 -1.42 3.53 3.36
C LEU A 66 -1.49 4.29 2.04
N VAL A 67 -0.94 3.72 0.97
CA VAL A 67 -0.92 4.33 -0.35
C VAL A 67 -1.53 3.38 -1.37
N TYR A 68 -2.43 3.90 -2.19
CA TYR A 68 -3.00 3.18 -3.32
C TYR A 68 -2.21 3.48 -4.59
N VAL A 69 -1.73 2.44 -5.27
CA VAL A 69 -0.97 2.59 -6.51
C VAL A 69 -1.92 2.43 -7.69
N ASN A 70 -1.97 3.45 -8.57
CA ASN A 70 -2.80 3.45 -9.77
C ASN A 70 -4.32 3.28 -9.51
N ASP A 71 -4.83 3.73 -8.36
CA ASP A 71 -6.27 3.75 -8.09
C ASP A 71 -6.98 4.83 -8.94
N LEU A 72 -7.76 4.35 -9.91
CA LEU A 72 -8.59 5.18 -10.80
C LEU A 72 -10.07 5.20 -10.41
N ARG A 73 -10.48 4.66 -9.27
CA ARG A 73 -11.87 4.57 -8.83
C ARG A 73 -12.17 5.51 -7.69
N THR A 74 -11.25 5.68 -6.75
CA THR A 74 -11.45 6.54 -5.59
C THR A 74 -11.25 8.00 -5.95
N HIS A 75 -12.14 8.86 -5.45
CA HIS A 75 -12.05 10.30 -5.67
C HIS A 75 -11.08 10.94 -4.67
N ASP A 76 -10.41 12.01 -5.09
CA ASP A 76 -9.38 12.71 -4.32
C ASP A 76 -9.89 13.14 -2.95
N ASP A 77 -11.11 13.66 -2.87
CA ASP A 77 -11.73 14.12 -1.62
C ASP A 77 -11.94 12.99 -0.61
N ILE A 78 -12.24 11.78 -1.08
CA ILE A 78 -12.35 10.60 -0.23
C ILE A 78 -10.97 10.19 0.31
N LEU A 79 -9.94 10.25 -0.53
CA LEU A 79 -8.56 9.91 -0.13
C LEU A 79 -8.03 10.92 0.90
N GLU A 80 -8.21 12.21 0.64
CA GLU A 80 -7.87 13.29 1.56
C GLU A 80 -8.61 13.18 2.90
N GLU A 81 -9.90 12.82 2.91
CA GLU A 81 -10.68 12.64 4.14
C GLU A 81 -10.24 11.40 4.95
N THR A 82 -9.84 10.33 4.26
CA THR A 82 -9.43 9.07 4.91
C THR A 82 -7.96 9.05 5.35
N GLY A 83 -7.13 9.96 4.82
CA GLY A 83 -5.69 9.97 5.01
C GLY A 83 -4.93 8.98 4.13
N VAL A 84 -5.62 8.33 3.19
CA VAL A 84 -5.00 7.38 2.25
C VAL A 84 -4.30 8.14 1.14
N GLY A 85 -3.03 7.83 0.91
CA GLY A 85 -2.27 8.39 -0.21
C GLY A 85 -2.60 7.71 -1.53
N ARG A 86 -2.21 8.35 -2.62
CA ARG A 86 -2.24 7.75 -3.96
C ARG A 86 -1.07 8.22 -4.79
N VAL A 87 -0.53 7.30 -5.59
CA VAL A 87 0.36 7.62 -6.70
C VAL A 87 -0.21 7.10 -8.01
N ILE A 88 -0.10 7.89 -9.07
CA ILE A 88 -0.43 7.51 -10.44
C ILE A 88 0.88 7.42 -11.24
N LEU A 89 1.16 6.23 -11.76
CA LEU A 89 2.35 5.91 -12.54
C LEU A 89 1.95 5.52 -13.95
N ASP A 90 2.62 6.10 -14.95
CA ASP A 90 2.60 5.59 -16.31
C ASP A 90 3.41 4.28 -16.44
N ASP A 91 3.23 3.54 -17.55
CA ASP A 91 3.97 2.29 -17.79
C ASP A 91 5.49 2.52 -17.79
N GLY A 92 6.18 1.81 -16.89
CA GLY A 92 7.62 1.93 -16.68
C GLY A 92 8.04 3.08 -15.76
N GLU A 93 7.10 3.88 -15.26
CA GLU A 93 7.36 4.92 -14.25
C GLU A 93 7.49 4.32 -12.86
N GLU A 94 8.32 4.95 -12.03
CA GLU A 94 8.56 4.58 -10.64
C GLU A 94 8.44 5.83 -9.75
N ASP A 95 8.03 5.62 -8.49
CA ASP A 95 8.01 6.66 -7.47
C ASP A 95 8.35 6.07 -6.09
N GLU A 96 8.85 6.93 -5.20
CA GLU A 96 9.22 6.56 -3.83
C GLU A 96 8.09 6.95 -2.87
N LEU A 97 7.43 5.95 -2.28
CA LEU A 97 6.31 6.16 -1.36
C LEU A 97 6.78 6.62 0.02
N PHE A 98 7.93 6.10 0.43
CA PHE A 98 8.59 6.35 1.70
C PHE A 98 10.09 6.08 1.50
N PRO A 99 11.01 6.73 2.25
CA PRO A 99 12.44 6.47 2.10
C PRO A 99 12.79 4.97 2.14
N GLY A 100 13.25 4.42 1.02
CA GLY A 100 13.57 2.99 0.88
C GLY A 100 12.39 2.10 0.47
N VAL A 101 11.23 2.64 0.12
CA VAL A 101 10.09 1.90 -0.43
C VAL A 101 9.72 2.50 -1.78
N THR A 102 10.07 1.79 -2.85
CA THR A 102 9.85 2.21 -4.24
C THR A 102 8.78 1.35 -4.89
N VAL A 103 7.92 1.99 -5.67
CA VAL A 103 6.93 1.31 -6.50
C VAL A 103 7.13 1.63 -7.97
N ARG A 104 6.85 0.66 -8.84
CA ARG A 104 6.98 0.81 -10.29
C ARG A 104 5.82 0.15 -11.01
N ASP A 105 5.28 0.79 -12.06
CA ASP A 105 4.39 0.10 -13.00
C ASP A 105 5.20 -0.64 -14.07
N ASN A 106 4.88 -1.91 -14.28
CA ASN A 106 5.44 -2.75 -15.32
C ASN A 106 4.32 -3.50 -16.04
N GLN A 107 3.75 -2.90 -17.07
CA GLN A 107 2.68 -3.46 -17.90
C GLN A 107 1.45 -3.86 -17.08
N MET A 108 0.90 -2.91 -16.32
CA MET A 108 -0.26 -3.11 -15.42
C MET A 108 0.05 -4.02 -14.22
N ARG A 109 1.32 -4.18 -13.87
CA ARG A 109 1.76 -4.90 -12.66
C ARG A 109 2.53 -3.92 -11.81
N THR A 110 2.19 -3.84 -10.54
CA THR A 110 2.95 -3.05 -9.59
C THR A 110 4.06 -3.90 -9.03
N GLU A 111 5.29 -3.42 -9.18
CA GLU A 111 6.44 -3.92 -8.46
C GLU A 111 6.66 -3.04 -7.23
N VAL A 112 6.93 -3.67 -6.08
CA VAL A 112 7.24 -2.99 -4.82
C VAL A 112 8.57 -3.55 -4.34
N ASP A 113 9.55 -2.66 -4.15
CA ASP A 113 10.90 -2.97 -3.69
C ASP A 113 11.18 -2.23 -2.38
N VAL A 114 11.85 -2.91 -1.44
CA VAL A 114 12.14 -2.35 -0.11
C VAL A 114 13.62 -2.48 0.23
N ASP A 115 14.22 -1.34 0.54
CA ASP A 115 15.56 -1.20 1.12
C ASP A 115 15.47 -1.00 2.64
N TYR A 116 15.69 -2.09 3.38
CA TYR A 116 15.71 -2.10 4.84
C TYR A 116 16.96 -1.48 5.47
N ASP A 117 17.98 -1.12 4.68
CA ASP A 117 19.07 -0.27 5.20
C ASP A 117 18.55 1.17 5.48
N VAL A 118 17.39 1.54 4.92
CA VAL A 118 16.75 2.85 5.06
C VAL A 118 15.40 2.77 5.76
N THR A 119 14.58 1.77 5.45
CA THR A 119 13.24 1.57 6.04
C THR A 119 13.31 0.77 7.35
N ASN A 120 12.80 1.33 8.45
CA ASN A 120 12.75 0.65 9.76
C ASN A 120 11.37 0.04 10.10
N GLY A 121 10.37 0.27 9.26
CA GLY A 121 9.00 -0.23 9.43
C GLY A 121 8.74 -1.53 8.68
N ARG A 122 7.57 -2.12 8.89
CA ARG A 122 7.11 -3.28 8.11
C ARG A 122 6.37 -2.81 6.87
N VAL A 123 6.55 -3.52 5.76
CA VAL A 123 5.93 -3.18 4.48
C VAL A 123 5.01 -4.30 4.04
N PHE A 124 3.74 -3.97 3.89
CA PHE A 124 2.72 -4.89 3.42
C PHE A 124 2.20 -4.46 2.06
N VAL A 125 1.98 -5.44 1.18
CA VAL A 125 1.40 -5.25 -0.14
C VAL A 125 0.12 -6.06 -0.23
N PHE A 126 -0.98 -5.38 -0.50
CA PHE A 126 -2.28 -5.98 -0.72
C PHE A 126 -2.63 -5.85 -2.19
N GLU A 127 -2.97 -6.97 -2.82
CA GLU A 127 -3.52 -6.95 -4.17
C GLU A 127 -4.94 -7.52 -4.15
N GLU A 128 -5.89 -6.74 -4.65
CA GLU A 128 -7.31 -7.09 -4.60
C GLU A 128 -8.04 -6.84 -5.92
N ASP A 129 -9.13 -7.57 -6.10
CA ASP A 129 -10.18 -7.29 -7.07
C ASP A 129 -11.49 -7.97 -6.61
N GLU A 130 -12.51 -7.93 -7.46
CA GLU A 130 -13.81 -8.58 -7.20
C GLU A 130 -13.72 -10.11 -7.00
N LEU A 131 -12.61 -10.75 -7.36
CA LEU A 131 -12.42 -12.20 -7.30
C LEU A 131 -11.64 -12.65 -6.04
N GLY A 132 -10.99 -11.72 -5.34
CA GLY A 132 -10.36 -11.98 -4.04
C GLY A 132 -9.18 -11.07 -3.75
N GLU A 133 -8.70 -11.18 -2.52
CA GLU A 133 -7.52 -10.47 -2.01
C GLU A 133 -6.34 -11.44 -1.82
N ARG A 134 -5.13 -10.90 -1.91
CA ARG A 134 -3.90 -11.53 -1.42
C ARG A 134 -3.06 -10.48 -0.70
N SER A 135 -2.43 -10.90 0.39
CA SER A 135 -1.58 -10.06 1.22
C SER A 135 -0.17 -10.63 1.29
N PHE A 136 0.82 -9.74 1.20
CA PHE A 136 2.23 -10.05 1.30
C PHE A 136 2.89 -9.14 2.32
N GLU A 137 3.87 -9.67 3.04
CA GLU A 137 4.80 -8.87 3.83
C GLU A 137 6.16 -8.99 3.18
N ILE A 138 6.73 -7.85 2.78
CA ILE A 138 8.12 -7.84 2.33
C ILE A 138 8.99 -7.92 3.58
N VAL A 139 10.01 -8.75 3.56
CA VAL A 139 10.97 -8.94 4.65
C VAL A 139 12.40 -8.82 4.14
N GLU A 140 13.32 -8.55 5.05
CA GLU A 140 14.76 -8.63 4.76
C GLU A 140 15.14 -10.01 4.20
N ALA A 141 16.07 -10.03 3.24
CA ALA A 141 16.61 -11.24 2.63
C ALA A 141 17.70 -11.92 3.47
#